data_AF-A0A5N9ADJ6-F1
#
_entry.id   AF-A0A5N9ADJ6-F1
#
_cell.length_a   1.000
_cell.length_b   1.000
_cell.length_c   1.000
_cell.angle_alpha   90.00
_cell.angle_beta   90.00
_cell.angle_gamma   90.00
#
_symmetry.space_group_name_H-M   'P 1'
#
loop_
_entity.id
_entity.type
_entity.pdbx_description
1 polymer ?
#
loop_
_entity_poly.entity_id
_entity_poly.type
_entity_poly.pdbx_seq_one_letter_code
_entity_poly.pdbx_strand_id
1 'polypeptide(L)'
;MNKIKYLIIIFLAGIIPMNYSVIEAQQNENIVNGFIESLELVDNQINISVIDNFGNRFNLNIVNSTEIGLETQSGERWVGNIKEDPNYVLELLNEAQHSLEPVTLTHNGADIITLVSYESSNIKNNLGYLAASFIFLSILFFGYIFIINNKLQILSKKK
;
A
#
# COMPACT_ATOMS: atom_id res chain seq x y z
N MET A 1 -11.51 -26.17 -36.77
CA MET A 1 -10.08 -25.79 -36.64
C MET A 1 -9.87 -24.27 -36.53
N ASN A 2 -10.58 -23.45 -37.31
CA ASN A 2 -10.37 -21.98 -37.32
C ASN A 2 -10.77 -21.27 -36.01
N LYS A 3 -11.84 -21.69 -35.33
CA LYS A 3 -12.28 -21.07 -34.06
C LYS A 3 -11.24 -21.16 -32.93
N ILE A 4 -10.50 -22.28 -32.85
CA ILE A 4 -9.42 -22.49 -31.88
C ILE A 4 -8.21 -21.60 -32.20
N LYS A 5 -7.90 -21.39 -33.49
CA LYS A 5 -6.85 -20.45 -33.90
C LYS A 5 -7.15 -19.02 -33.45
N TYR A 6 -8.38 -18.54 -33.62
CA TYR A 6 -8.76 -17.19 -33.15
C TYR A 6 -8.70 -17.06 -31.63
N LEU A 7 -9.06 -18.10 -30.89
CA LEU A 7 -9.01 -18.10 -29.41
C LEU A 7 -7.56 -18.07 -28.90
N ILE A 8 -6.67 -18.82 -29.56
CA ILE A 8 -5.22 -18.80 -29.31
C ILE A 8 -4.63 -17.42 -29.65
N ILE A 9 -5.04 -16.80 -30.76
CA ILE A 9 -4.58 -15.46 -31.15
C ILE A 9 -5.05 -14.40 -30.15
N ILE A 10 -6.28 -14.47 -29.65
CA ILE A 10 -6.79 -13.55 -28.62
C ILE A 10 -6.02 -13.74 -27.30
N PHE A 11 -5.74 -14.99 -26.92
CA PHE A 11 -4.94 -15.29 -25.73
C PHE A 11 -3.50 -14.79 -25.86
N LEU A 12 -2.85 -14.99 -27.01
CA LEU A 12 -1.50 -14.47 -27.30
C LEU A 12 -1.45 -12.94 -27.40
N ALA A 13 -2.49 -12.31 -27.94
CA ALA A 13 -2.59 -10.84 -27.98
C ALA A 13 -2.72 -10.22 -26.58
N GLY A 14 -3.32 -10.94 -25.62
CA GLY A 14 -3.39 -10.52 -24.21
C GLY A 14 -2.08 -10.68 -23.43
N ILE A 15 -1.10 -11.44 -23.96
CA ILE A 15 0.24 -11.64 -23.35
C ILE A 15 1.25 -10.65 -23.92
N ILE A 16 0.88 -9.85 -24.93
CA ILE A 16 1.73 -8.73 -25.35
C ILE A 16 1.95 -7.87 -24.10
N PRO A 17 3.19 -7.69 -23.64
CA PRO A 17 3.47 -6.77 -22.56
C PRO A 17 3.08 -5.40 -23.09
N MET A 18 1.87 -4.96 -22.78
CA MET A 18 1.59 -3.54 -22.75
C MET A 18 2.69 -2.99 -21.85
N ASN A 19 3.48 -2.06 -22.40
CA ASN A 19 4.25 -1.14 -21.59
C ASN A 19 3.22 -0.37 -20.76
N TYR A 20 2.69 -1.02 -19.74
CA TYR A 20 2.17 -0.32 -18.60
C TYR A 20 3.38 0.49 -18.17
N SER A 21 3.30 1.81 -18.38
CA SER A 21 4.01 2.72 -17.52
C SER A 21 3.74 2.18 -16.13
N VAL A 22 4.75 1.53 -15.54
CA VAL A 22 4.72 1.21 -14.13
C VAL A 22 4.34 2.54 -13.52
N ILE A 23 3.13 2.62 -12.96
CA ILE A 23 2.79 3.78 -12.15
C ILE A 23 3.78 3.65 -11.01
N GLU A 24 4.89 4.39 -11.12
CA GLU A 24 5.86 4.57 -10.07
C GLU A 24 5.12 5.36 -9.00
N ALA A 25 4.32 4.65 -8.22
CA ALA A 25 3.81 5.16 -6.97
C ALA A 25 5.03 5.50 -6.13
N GLN A 26 5.32 6.80 -6.03
CA GLN A 26 6.32 7.40 -5.16
C GLN A 26 7.75 6.89 -5.35
N GLN A 27 8.51 7.51 -6.26
CA GLN A 27 9.96 7.26 -6.39
C GLN A 27 10.85 8.36 -5.81
N ASN A 28 10.33 9.45 -5.27
CA ASN A 28 11.16 10.60 -4.89
C ASN A 28 10.96 11.12 -3.47
N GLU A 29 10.38 10.30 -2.59
CA GLU A 29 10.22 10.63 -1.18
C GLU A 29 11.09 9.67 -0.37
N ASN A 30 11.94 10.22 0.50
CA ASN A 30 12.72 9.39 1.40
C ASN A 30 11.75 8.80 2.42
N ILE A 31 11.45 7.50 2.27
CA ILE A 31 10.54 6.77 3.15
C ILE A 31 11.34 6.18 4.31
N VAL A 32 10.86 6.39 5.54
CA VAL A 32 11.40 5.77 6.75
C VAL A 32 10.28 4.98 7.42
N ASN A 33 10.56 3.72 7.74
CA ASN A 33 9.67 2.87 8.55
C ASN A 33 10.37 2.59 9.87
N GLY A 34 9.72 2.88 10.99
CA GLY A 34 10.37 2.79 12.29
C GLY A 34 9.44 3.04 13.45
N PHE A 35 10.04 3.34 14.60
CA PHE A 35 9.35 3.69 15.83
C PHE A 35 9.77 5.09 16.27
N ILE A 36 8.84 5.80 16.90
CA ILE A 36 9.13 7.09 17.52
C ILE A 36 10.04 6.83 18.73
N GLU A 37 11.24 7.42 18.73
CA GLU A 37 12.18 7.34 19.85
C GLU A 37 11.97 8.51 20.81
N SER A 38 11.80 9.72 20.28
CA SER A 38 11.59 10.93 21.08
C SER A 38 10.76 11.99 20.34
N LEU A 39 10.09 12.82 21.14
CA LEU A 39 9.27 13.96 20.69
C LEU A 39 9.61 15.18 21.54
N GLU A 40 9.75 16.33 20.90
CA GLU A 40 9.96 17.61 21.56
C GLU A 40 9.16 18.70 20.87
N LEU A 41 8.38 19.48 21.63
CA LEU A 41 7.67 20.63 21.10
C LEU A 41 8.52 21.89 21.32
N VAL A 42 8.99 22.50 20.22
CA VAL A 42 9.80 23.73 20.24
C VAL A 42 9.14 24.75 19.31
N ASP A 43 8.84 25.95 19.80
CA ASP A 43 8.26 27.04 19.01
C ASP A 43 7.07 26.63 18.12
N ASN A 44 6.17 25.80 18.67
CA ASN A 44 4.96 25.32 18.00
C ASN A 44 5.23 24.36 16.81
N GLN A 45 6.43 23.79 16.75
CA GLN A 45 6.83 22.69 15.87
C GLN A 45 7.16 21.47 16.71
N ILE A 46 6.89 20.27 16.18
CA ILE A 46 7.25 19.02 16.86
C ILE A 46 8.49 18.45 16.19
N ASN A 47 9.59 18.43 16.92
CA ASN A 47 10.79 17.70 16.56
C ASN A 47 10.56 16.23 16.94
N ILE A 48 10.82 15.34 15.99
CA ILE A 48 10.60 13.90 16.15
C ILE A 48 11.87 13.16 15.79
N SER A 49 12.26 12.21 16.66
CA SER A 49 13.30 11.24 16.36
C SER A 49 12.65 9.89 16.08
N VAL A 50 12.98 9.29 14.93
CA VAL A 50 12.49 7.97 14.53
C VAL A 50 13.67 7.03 14.34
N ILE A 51 13.56 5.82 14.89
CA ILE A 51 14.53 4.75 14.72
C ILE A 51 13.98 3.69 13.77
N ASP A 52 14.70 3.39 12.70
CA ASP A 52 14.32 2.34 11.76
C ASP A 52 14.65 0.93 12.29
N ASN A 53 14.21 -0.08 11.54
CA ASN A 53 14.47 -1.50 11.85
C ASN A 53 15.95 -1.92 11.72
N PHE A 54 16.82 -1.03 11.24
CA PHE A 54 18.27 -1.23 11.14
C PHE A 54 19.04 -0.46 12.23
N GLY A 55 18.34 0.30 13.09
CA GLY A 55 18.94 1.12 14.14
C GLY A 55 19.43 2.49 13.66
N ASN A 56 19.10 2.91 12.44
CA ASN A 56 19.39 4.27 11.97
C ASN A 56 18.40 5.24 12.58
N ARG A 57 18.91 6.39 13.02
CA ARG A 57 18.11 7.44 13.65
C ARG A 57 17.90 8.60 12.69
N PHE A 58 16.66 9.05 12.60
CA PHE A 58 16.23 10.17 11.77
C PHE A 58 15.64 11.24 12.68
N ASN A 59 16.29 12.41 12.72
CA ASN A 59 15.78 13.57 13.43
C ASN A 59 15.12 14.49 12.42
N LEU A 60 13.81 14.67 12.54
CA LEU A 60 12.97 15.34 11.57
C LEU A 60 12.01 16.31 12.26
N ASN A 61 11.39 17.18 11.47
CA ASN A 61 10.47 18.20 11.94
C ASN A 61 9.07 17.96 11.37
N ILE A 62 8.06 18.00 12.23
CA ILE A 62 6.66 18.12 11.83
C ILE A 62 6.35 19.60 11.65
N VAL A 63 5.99 19.97 10.42
CA VAL A 63 5.66 21.34 10.02
C VAL A 63 4.16 21.47 9.76
N ASN A 64 3.67 22.70 9.61
CA ASN A 64 2.25 22.98 9.37
C ASN A 64 1.65 22.29 8.14
N SER A 65 2.49 21.95 7.15
CA SER A 65 2.08 21.23 5.95
C SER A 65 2.18 19.72 6.07
N THR A 66 2.68 19.18 7.19
CA THR A 66 2.80 17.74 7.40
C THR A 66 1.41 17.13 7.54
N GLU A 67 1.12 16.13 6.72
CA GLU A 67 -0.09 15.32 6.81
C GLU A 67 0.15 14.16 7.78
N ILE A 68 -0.70 14.05 8.80
CA ILE A 68 -0.57 13.06 9.87
C ILE A 68 -1.80 12.17 9.86
N GLY A 69 -1.60 10.86 9.86
CA GLY A 69 -2.66 9.86 9.89
C GLY A 69 -2.35 8.73 10.87
N LEU A 70 -2.82 8.83 12.11
CA LEU A 70 -2.52 7.88 13.18
C LEU A 70 -3.73 7.03 13.56
N GLU A 71 -3.51 5.78 13.90
CA GLU A 71 -4.50 4.94 14.58
C GLU A 71 -4.46 5.26 16.09
N THR A 72 -5.63 5.50 16.67
CA THR A 72 -5.77 5.69 18.12
C THR A 72 -5.89 4.33 18.81
N GLN A 73 -5.65 4.25 20.12
CA GLN A 73 -5.92 3.02 20.90
C GLN A 73 -7.36 2.50 20.80
N SER A 74 -8.31 3.37 20.45
CA SER A 74 -9.71 2.97 20.23
C SER A 74 -9.95 2.25 18.89
N GLY A 75 -8.94 2.23 18.01
CA GLY A 75 -9.04 1.73 16.64
C GLY A 75 -9.63 2.74 15.65
N GLU A 76 -9.89 3.98 16.08
CA GLU A 76 -10.27 5.08 15.19
C GLU A 76 -9.03 5.67 14.51
N ARG A 77 -9.14 5.96 13.22
CA ARG A 77 -8.08 6.64 12.46
C ARG A 77 -8.27 8.14 12.54
N TRP A 78 -7.32 8.83 13.19
CA TRP A 78 -7.23 10.28 13.17
C TRP A 78 -6.41 10.75 11.96
N VAL A 79 -6.88 11.78 11.26
CA VAL A 79 -6.18 12.38 10.12
C VAL A 79 -6.23 13.90 10.25
N GLY A 80 -5.08 14.56 10.14
CA GLY A 80 -4.99 16.00 10.27
C GLY A 80 -3.57 16.54 10.10
N ASN A 81 -3.33 17.73 10.64
CA ASN A 81 -2.03 18.38 10.67
C ASN A 81 -1.86 19.14 11.99
N ILE A 82 -0.66 19.66 12.24
CA ILE A 82 -0.32 20.38 13.48
C ILE A 82 -0.93 21.79 13.55
N LYS A 83 -1.45 22.35 12.44
CA LYS A 83 -1.86 23.76 12.34
C LYS A 83 -3.04 24.10 13.26
N GLU A 84 -3.95 23.16 13.46
CA GLU A 84 -5.19 23.40 14.22
C GLU A 84 -4.97 23.21 15.72
N ASP A 85 -4.32 22.11 16.13
CA ASP A 85 -4.03 21.82 17.54
C ASP A 85 -2.70 21.06 17.70
N PRO A 86 -1.58 21.77 17.87
CA PRO A 86 -0.26 21.17 18.08
C PRO A 86 -0.16 20.30 19.33
N ASN A 87 -0.90 20.65 20.39
CA ASN A 87 -0.83 19.93 21.66
C ASN A 87 -1.55 18.59 21.54
N TYR A 88 -2.71 18.56 20.88
CA TYR A 88 -3.43 17.31 20.62
C TYR A 88 -2.64 16.39 19.69
N VAL A 89 -2.02 16.93 18.64
CA VAL A 89 -1.12 16.14 17.77
C VAL A 89 0.05 15.56 18.55
N LEU A 90 0.65 16.34 19.45
CA LEU A 90 1.71 15.86 20.32
C LEU A 90 1.24 14.76 21.27
N GLU A 91 0.00 14.85 21.80
CA GLU A 91 -0.61 13.79 22.62
C GLU A 91 -0.75 12.49 21.84
N LEU A 92 -1.29 12.55 20.62
CA LEU A 92 -1.42 11.39 19.73
C LEU A 92 -0.06 10.75 19.40
N LEU A 93 0.95 11.56 19.10
CA LEU A 93 2.30 11.05 18.83
C LEU A 93 2.95 10.45 20.07
N ASN A 94 2.74 11.04 21.24
CA ASN A 94 3.18 10.45 22.50
C ASN A 94 2.49 9.11 22.75
N GLU A 95 1.18 9.00 22.48
CA GLU A 95 0.45 7.74 22.58
C GLU A 95 1.09 6.66 21.69
N ALA A 96 1.32 6.98 20.41
CA ALA A 96 1.99 6.10 19.45
C ALA A 96 3.43 5.73 19.89
N GLN A 97 4.17 6.67 20.48
CA GLN A 97 5.49 6.41 21.04
C GLN A 97 5.42 5.41 22.22
N HIS A 98 4.50 5.62 23.16
CA HIS A 98 4.37 4.78 24.35
C HIS A 98 3.86 3.37 24.02
N SER A 99 3.01 3.24 23.01
CA SER A 99 2.51 1.95 22.51
C SER A 99 3.54 1.21 21.64
N LEU A 100 4.67 1.85 21.31
CA LEU A 100 5.64 1.37 20.33
C LEU A 100 4.96 1.04 19.00
N GLU A 101 4.03 1.91 18.59
CA GLU A 101 3.35 1.77 17.33
C GLU A 101 4.34 2.04 16.18
N PRO A 102 4.44 1.12 15.21
CA PRO A 102 5.27 1.37 14.04
C PRO A 102 4.66 2.50 13.22
N VAL A 103 5.51 3.38 12.70
CA VAL A 103 5.14 4.51 11.85
C VAL A 103 5.88 4.46 10.51
N THR A 104 5.22 4.92 9.46
CA THR A 104 5.83 5.25 8.16
C THR A 104 5.82 6.75 8.00
N LEU A 105 6.95 7.32 7.64
CA LEU A 105 7.04 8.73 7.27
C LEU A 105 7.71 8.91 5.91
N THR A 106 7.35 10.01 5.27
CA THR A 106 8.02 10.54 4.08
C THR A 106 8.62 11.89 4.44
N HIS A 107 9.83 12.17 3.98
CA HIS A 107 10.49 13.43 4.29
C HIS A 107 11.25 14.02 3.10
N ASN A 108 11.38 15.34 3.12
CA ASN A 108 12.23 16.10 2.22
C ASN A 108 13.19 16.96 3.04
N GLY A 109 14.48 16.61 2.99
CA GLY A 109 15.45 17.18 3.92
C GLY A 109 15.09 16.79 5.36
N ALA A 110 14.95 17.77 6.23
CA ALA A 110 14.59 17.59 7.64
C ALA A 110 13.07 17.59 7.90
N ASP A 111 12.26 17.99 6.92
CA ASP A 111 10.83 18.20 7.14
C ASP A 111 10.02 17.00 6.69
N ILE A 112 9.08 16.59 7.54
CA ILE A 112 8.16 15.49 7.25
C ILE A 112 7.05 15.98 6.33
N ILE A 113 6.83 15.27 5.24
CA ILE A 113 5.70 15.50 4.33
C ILE A 113 4.48 14.73 4.84
N THR A 114 4.62 13.42 5.05
CA THR A 114 3.57 12.57 5.62
C THR A 114 4.09 11.73 6.79
N LEU A 115 3.27 11.55 7.82
CA LEU A 115 3.49 10.63 8.93
C LEU A 115 2.22 9.81 9.12
N VAL A 116 2.31 8.50 8.97
CA VAL A 116 1.17 7.60 9.15
C VAL A 116 1.54 6.44 10.06
N SER A 117 0.55 5.92 10.79
CA SER A 117 0.68 4.59 11.39
C SER A 117 1.04 3.59 10.31
N TYR A 118 2.01 2.72 10.62
CA TYR A 118 2.58 1.79 9.65
C TYR A 118 1.50 0.84 9.14
N GLU A 119 1.00 1.14 7.96
CA GLU A 119 0.18 0.21 7.21
C GLU A 119 1.13 -0.81 6.58
N SER A 120 1.29 -1.96 7.24
CA SER A 120 2.14 -3.06 6.79
C SER A 120 1.60 -3.76 5.53
N SER A 121 1.12 -3.01 4.54
CA SER A 121 0.81 -3.58 3.25
C SER A 121 1.97 -3.26 2.33
N ASN A 122 2.78 -4.29 2.05
CA ASN A 122 3.60 -4.28 0.85
C ASN A 122 2.62 -4.33 -0.33
N ILE A 123 1.98 -3.19 -0.64
CA ILE A 123 0.86 -3.09 -1.59
C ILE A 123 1.26 -3.70 -2.92
N LYS A 124 2.52 -3.50 -3.35
CA LYS A 124 3.06 -4.10 -4.57
C LYS A 124 3.00 -5.63 -4.55
N ASN A 125 3.47 -6.26 -3.46
CA ASN A 125 3.41 -7.71 -3.33
C ASN A 125 1.97 -8.20 -3.15
N ASN A 126 1.17 -7.56 -2.31
CA ASN A 126 -0.22 -7.93 -2.03
C ASN A 126 -1.11 -7.81 -3.28
N LEU A 127 -0.93 -6.76 -4.07
CA LEU A 127 -1.64 -6.55 -5.34
C LEU A 127 -1.17 -7.56 -6.39
N GLY A 128 0.12 -7.91 -6.41
CA GLY A 128 0.66 -8.99 -7.21
C GLY A 128 0.04 -10.35 -6.87
N TYR A 129 -0.09 -10.68 -5.58
CA TYR A 129 -0.78 -11.89 -5.12
C TYR A 129 -2.25 -11.89 -5.51
N LEU A 130 -2.96 -10.78 -5.30
CA LEU A 130 -4.38 -10.65 -5.68
C LEU A 130 -4.57 -10.86 -7.19
N ALA A 131 -3.73 -10.23 -8.01
CA ALA A 131 -3.76 -10.39 -9.46
C ALA A 131 -3.46 -11.84 -9.89
N ALA A 132 -2.46 -12.48 -9.28
CA ALA A 132 -2.13 -13.88 -9.55
C ALA A 132 -3.26 -14.83 -9.18
N SER A 133 -3.88 -14.65 -8.00
CA SER A 133 -5.04 -15.42 -7.56
C SER A 133 -6.23 -15.23 -8.51
N PHE A 134 -6.48 -14.00 -8.98
CA PHE A 134 -7.54 -13.70 -9.93
C PHE A 134 -7.32 -14.40 -11.29
N ILE A 135 -6.10 -14.35 -11.83
CA ILE A 135 -5.74 -15.04 -13.09
C ILE A 135 -5.92 -16.55 -12.93
N PHE A 136 -5.42 -17.12 -11.84
CA PHE A 136 -5.55 -18.55 -11.56
C PHE A 136 -7.01 -18.99 -11.50
N LEU A 137 -7.85 -18.25 -10.77
CA LEU A 137 -9.28 -18.54 -10.66
C LEU A 137 -10.00 -18.39 -12.00
N SER A 138 -9.62 -17.40 -12.80
CA SER A 138 -10.16 -17.19 -14.15
C SER A 138 -9.88 -18.38 -15.06
N ILE A 139 -8.64 -18.90 -15.05
CA ILE A 139 -8.28 -20.08 -15.84
C ILE A 139 -9.11 -21.30 -15.43
N LEU A 140 -9.29 -21.53 -14.12
CA LEU A 140 -10.12 -22.63 -13.63
C LEU A 140 -11.59 -22.47 -14.06
N PHE A 141 -12.14 -21.26 -13.92
CA PHE A 141 -13.53 -20.97 -14.28
C PHE A 141 -13.78 -21.19 -15.77
N PHE A 142 -12.98 -20.58 -16.65
CA PHE A 142 -13.14 -20.73 -18.09
C PHE A 142 -12.79 -22.14 -18.58
N GLY A 143 -11.79 -22.79 -17.96
CA GLY A 143 -11.46 -24.20 -18.23
C GLY A 143 -12.64 -25.12 -17.92
N TYR A 144 -13.32 -24.90 -16.80
CA TYR A 144 -14.53 -25.64 -16.44
C TYR A 144 -15.66 -25.43 -17.46
N ILE A 145 -15.97 -24.17 -17.81
CA ILE A 145 -16.98 -23.85 -18.83
C ILE A 145 -16.65 -24.54 -20.17
N PHE A 146 -15.38 -24.55 -20.58
CA PHE A 146 -14.95 -25.20 -21.80
C PHE A 146 -15.21 -26.72 -21.77
N ILE A 147 -14.87 -27.40 -20.68
CA ILE A 147 -15.11 -28.84 -20.51
C ILE A 147 -16.61 -29.15 -20.59
N ILE A 148 -17.45 -28.39 -19.88
CA ILE A 148 -18.90 -28.58 -19.88
C ILE A 148 -19.48 -28.35 -21.28
N ASN A 149 -19.10 -27.26 -21.95
CA ASN A 149 -19.57 -26.97 -23.30
C ASN A 149 -19.21 -28.10 -24.29
N ASN A 150 -17.99 -28.63 -24.19
CA ASN A 150 -17.57 -29.76 -25.02
C ASN A 150 -18.41 -31.02 -24.75
N LYS A 151 -18.65 -31.34 -23.47
CA LYS A 151 -19.51 -32.47 -23.10
C LYS A 151 -20.94 -32.31 -23.64
N LEU A 152 -21.52 -31.10 -23.53
CA LEU A 152 -22.85 -30.80 -24.06
C LEU A 152 -22.93 -30.96 -25.58
N GLN A 153 -21.91 -30.51 -26.31
CA GLN A 153 -21.86 -30.66 -27.78
C GLN A 153 -21.75 -32.13 -28.21
N ILE A 154 -20.96 -32.94 -27.50
CA ILE A 154 -20.84 -34.38 -27.79
C ILE A 154 -22.18 -35.09 -27.54
N LEU A 155 -22.86 -34.79 -26.44
CA LEU A 155 -24.17 -35.36 -26.12
C LEU A 155 -25.24 -34.92 -27.12
N SER A 156 -25.22 -33.66 -27.56
CA SER A 156 -26.13 -33.12 -28.56
C SER A 156 -25.97 -33.76 -29.94
N LYS A 157 -24.76 -34.18 -30.33
CA LYS A 157 -24.49 -34.84 -31.63
C LYS A 157 -24.83 -36.34 -31.66
N LYS A 158 -25.09 -36.94 -30.49
CA LYS A 158 -25.49 -38.35 -30.36
C LYS A 158 -27.00 -38.58 -30.44
N LYS A 159 -27.79 -37.50 -30.49
CA LYS A 159 -29.20 -37.50 -30.89
C LYS A 159 -29.30 -37.23 -32.39
#